data_AF-A0A519JUI2-F1
#
_entry.id   AF-A0A519JUI2-F1
#
_cell.length_a   1.000
_cell.length_b   1.000
_cell.length_c   1.000
_cell.angle_alpha   90.00
_cell.angle_beta   90.00
_cell.angle_gamma   90.00
#
_symmetry.space_group_name_H-M   'P 1'
#
loop_
_entity.id
_entity.type
_entity.pdbx_description
1 polymer ?
#
loop_
_entity_poly.entity_id
_entity_poly.type
_entity_poly.pdbx_seq_one_letter_code
_entity_poly.pdbx_strand_id
1 'polypeptide(L)'
;MKVAVVGATGMVGEVMLKVLAERNFPITELIPVASEKSIGKEIAFKGKSYKVVGMQEAVNMQPQIALFSAGGGTSLEWAPIFAAAGTTVIDNSAEWRMDENKKLVVPEINASELTSTDKIIANPN
;
A
#
# COMPACT_ATOMS: atom_id res chain seq x y z
N MET A 1 13.40 0.84 -5.02
CA MET A 1 12.46 1.05 -3.91
C MET A 1 11.59 -0.19 -3.72
N LYS A 2 11.45 -0.68 -2.49
CA LYS A 2 10.53 -1.76 -2.12
C LYS A 2 9.11 -1.19 -1.95
N VAL A 3 8.14 -1.83 -2.58
CA VAL A 3 6.74 -1.40 -2.54
C VAL A 3 5.86 -2.57 -2.18
N ALA A 4 5.05 -2.40 -1.13
CA ALA A 4 3.98 -3.32 -0.80
C ALA A 4 2.65 -2.89 -1.43
N VAL A 5 1.90 -3.86 -1.95
CA VAL A 5 0.51 -3.66 -2.38
C VAL A 5 -0.37 -4.52 -1.49
N VAL A 6 -1.07 -3.89 -0.57
CA VAL A 6 -1.92 -4.53 0.43
C VAL A 6 -3.35 -4.62 -0.10
N GLY A 7 -3.86 -5.86 -0.22
CA GLY A 7 -5.06 -6.15 -1.00
C GLY A 7 -4.74 -6.48 -2.46
N ALA A 8 -3.53 -7.00 -2.75
CA ALA A 8 -3.05 -7.27 -4.11
C ALA A 8 -3.92 -8.22 -4.93
N THR A 9 -4.72 -9.08 -4.29
CA THR A 9 -5.64 -10.02 -4.95
C THR A 9 -7.07 -9.49 -5.08
N GLY A 10 -7.32 -8.23 -4.70
CA GLY A 10 -8.60 -7.56 -4.87
C GLY A 10 -8.62 -6.68 -6.12
N MET A 11 -9.82 -6.29 -6.57
CA MET A 11 -10.02 -5.52 -7.81
C MET A 11 -9.15 -4.26 -7.88
N VAL A 12 -9.13 -3.45 -6.82
CA VAL A 12 -8.33 -2.21 -6.79
C VAL A 12 -6.83 -2.52 -6.73
N GLY A 13 -6.41 -3.56 -6.00
CA GLY A 13 -5.02 -3.99 -5.94
C GLY A 13 -4.48 -4.44 -7.31
N GLU A 14 -5.29 -5.17 -8.07
CA GLU A 14 -4.97 -5.54 -9.46
C GLU A 14 -4.79 -4.31 -10.36
N VAL A 15 -5.65 -3.31 -10.22
CA VAL A 15 -5.52 -2.03 -10.93
C VAL A 15 -4.27 -1.27 -10.51
N MET A 16 -3.96 -1.20 -9.21
CA MET A 16 -2.71 -0.60 -8.71
C MET A 16 -1.49 -1.26 -9.34
N LEU A 17 -1.43 -2.60 -9.34
CA LEU A 17 -0.35 -3.37 -9.96
C LEU A 17 -0.22 -3.08 -11.46
N LYS A 18 -1.34 -3.03 -12.18
CA LYS A 18 -1.37 -2.68 -13.61
C LYS A 18 -0.81 -1.28 -13.85
N VAL A 19 -1.29 -0.27 -13.11
CA VAL A 19 -0.84 1.12 -13.28
C VAL A 19 0.64 1.27 -12.92
N LEU A 20 1.11 0.63 -11.85
CA LEU A 20 2.53 0.61 -11.49
C LEU A 20 3.39 0.03 -12.63
N ALA A 21 2.90 -1.01 -13.31
CA ALA A 21 3.59 -1.59 -14.45
C ALA A 21 3.61 -0.64 -15.66
N GLU A 22 2.46 -0.07 -16.03
CA GLU A 22 2.28 0.86 -17.16
C GLU A 22 3.09 2.15 -16.99
N ARG A 23 3.16 2.69 -15.76
CA ARG A 23 3.93 3.89 -15.41
C ARG A 23 5.43 3.63 -15.31
N ASN A 24 5.87 2.38 -15.46
CA ASN A 24 7.24 1.97 -15.21
C ASN A 24 7.77 2.46 -13.85
N PHE A 25 6.95 2.38 -12.82
CA PHE A 25 7.33 2.86 -11.48
C PHE A 25 8.61 2.17 -11.00
N PRO A 26 9.59 2.88 -10.40
CA PRO A 26 10.93 2.37 -10.12
C PRO A 26 10.98 1.43 -8.90
N ILE A 27 10.30 0.28 -9.03
CA ILE A 27 10.21 -0.78 -8.03
C ILE A 27 11.43 -1.70 -8.18
N THR A 28 12.20 -1.86 -7.10
CA THR A 28 13.29 -2.85 -7.03
C THR A 28 12.80 -4.17 -6.45
N GLU A 29 11.75 -4.12 -5.63
CA GLU A 29 11.14 -5.29 -5.00
C GLU A 29 9.64 -5.03 -4.81
N LEU A 30 8.80 -5.89 -5.38
CA LEU A 30 7.35 -5.85 -5.19
C LEU A 30 6.99 -6.85 -4.09
N ILE A 31 6.15 -6.42 -3.15
CA ILE A 31 5.65 -7.24 -2.05
C ILE A 31 4.11 -7.30 -2.17
N PRO A 32 3.55 -8.32 -2.83
CA PRO A 32 2.10 -8.49 -2.92
C PRO A 32 1.58 -9.02 -1.58
N VAL A 33 0.66 -8.31 -0.96
CA VAL A 33 0.13 -8.66 0.36
C VAL A 33 -1.37 -8.89 0.27
N ALA A 34 -1.85 -9.98 0.87
CA ALA A 34 -3.27 -10.27 0.95
C ALA A 34 -3.59 -11.03 2.26
N SER A 35 -4.85 -11.42 2.42
CA SER A 35 -5.29 -12.23 3.56
C SER A 35 -4.68 -13.63 3.54
N GLU A 36 -4.71 -14.30 4.69
CA GLU A 36 -4.24 -15.69 4.89
C GLU A 36 -4.71 -16.66 3.79
N LYS A 37 -5.94 -16.51 3.31
CA LYS A 37 -6.54 -17.35 2.25
C LYS A 37 -5.85 -17.21 0.88
N SER A 38 -5.05 -16.16 0.70
CA SER A 38 -4.36 -15.85 -0.55
C SER A 38 -2.84 -16.00 -0.44
N ILE A 39 -2.30 -16.27 0.76
CA ILE A 39 -0.86 -16.53 0.94
C ILE A 39 -0.43 -17.72 0.09
N GLY A 40 0.72 -17.58 -0.57
CA GLY A 40 1.28 -18.61 -1.45
C GLY A 40 0.70 -18.63 -2.87
N LYS A 41 -0.37 -17.88 -3.15
CA LYS A 41 -0.76 -17.60 -4.54
C LYS A 41 0.34 -16.79 -5.22
N GLU A 42 0.38 -16.89 -6.54
CA GLU A 42 1.32 -16.14 -7.35
C GLU A 42 0.60 -15.06 -8.16
N ILE A 43 1.21 -13.88 -8.24
CA ILE A 43 0.77 -12.81 -9.14
C ILE A 43 1.87 -12.48 -10.14
N ALA A 44 1.48 -12.19 -11.38
CA ALA A 44 2.40 -11.76 -12.41
C ALA A 44 2.55 -10.23 -12.40
N PHE A 45 3.79 -9.74 -12.34
CA PHE A 45 4.10 -8.32 -12.49
C PHE A 45 5.33 -8.15 -13.38
N LYS A 46 5.18 -7.42 -14.49
CA LYS A 46 6.23 -7.21 -15.51
C LYS A 46 6.94 -8.49 -15.96
N GLY A 47 6.16 -9.55 -16.23
CA GLY A 47 6.68 -10.84 -16.71
C GLY A 47 7.40 -11.68 -15.65
N LYS A 48 7.39 -11.26 -14.37
CA LYS A 48 7.90 -12.03 -13.23
C LYS A 48 6.77 -12.47 -12.32
N SER A 49 6.90 -13.66 -11.74
CA SER A 49 5.96 -14.16 -10.73
C SER A 49 6.41 -13.74 -9.33
N TYR A 50 5.46 -13.31 -8.50
CA TYR A 50 5.68 -12.93 -7.11
C TYR A 50 4.71 -13.69 -6.22
N LYS A 51 5.22 -14.27 -5.14
CA LYS A 51 4.39 -14.92 -4.13
C LYS A 51 3.69 -13.87 -3.27
N VAL A 52 2.42 -14.10 -3.02
CA VAL A 52 1.62 -13.31 -2.08
C VAL A 52 2.03 -13.68 -0.65
N VAL A 53 2.37 -12.66 0.14
CA VAL A 53 2.78 -12.78 1.54
C VAL A 53 1.70 -12.24 2.49
N GLY A 54 1.82 -12.58 3.77
CA GLY A 54 0.96 -12.06 4.84
C GLY A 54 1.36 -10.66 5.31
N MET A 55 0.48 -10.01 6.08
CA MET A 55 0.69 -8.65 6.59
C MET A 55 1.96 -8.53 7.45
N GLN A 56 2.14 -9.43 8.41
CA GLN A 56 3.29 -9.39 9.31
C GLN A 56 4.62 -9.61 8.57
N GLU A 57 4.64 -10.52 7.59
CA GLU A 57 5.82 -10.73 6.75
C GLU A 57 6.16 -9.46 5.96
N ALA A 58 5.15 -8.81 5.36
CA ALA A 58 5.35 -7.56 4.66
C ALA A 58 5.88 -6.44 5.57
N VAL A 59 5.42 -6.34 6.83
CA VAL A 59 5.99 -5.41 7.83
C VAL A 59 7.46 -5.72 8.07
N ASN A 60 7.81 -6.99 8.25
CA ASN A 60 9.20 -7.43 8.49
C ASN A 60 10.12 -7.17 7.29
N MET A 61 9.57 -7.14 6.08
CA MET A 61 10.31 -6.80 4.85
C MET A 61 10.59 -5.30 4.71
N GLN A 62 9.98 -4.46 5.56
CA GLN A 62 10.17 -3.01 5.67
C GLN A 62 10.10 -2.28 4.31
N PRO A 63 8.95 -2.32 3.61
CA PRO A 63 8.79 -1.55 2.38
C PRO A 63 8.94 -0.05 2.63
N GLN A 64 9.45 0.70 1.64
CA GLN A 64 9.43 2.17 1.75
C GLN A 64 8.01 2.72 1.61
N ILE A 65 7.21 2.12 0.72
CA ILE A 65 5.82 2.52 0.43
C ILE A 65 4.92 1.29 0.53
N ALA A 66 3.77 1.44 1.16
CA ALA A 66 2.69 0.46 1.09
C ALA A 66 1.41 1.11 0.56
N LEU A 67 0.88 0.58 -0.54
CA LEU A 67 -0.41 0.97 -1.10
C LEU A 67 -1.48 0.08 -0.51
N PHE A 68 -2.40 0.63 0.26
CA PHE A 68 -3.45 -0.12 0.94
C PHE A 68 -4.76 -0.04 0.19
N SER A 69 -5.37 -1.20 -0.03
CA SER A 69 -6.75 -1.35 -0.50
C SER A 69 -7.34 -2.68 -0.03
N ALA A 70 -7.34 -2.89 1.29
CA ALA A 70 -7.79 -4.13 1.93
C ALA A 70 -9.02 -3.96 2.85
N GLY A 71 -9.65 -2.76 2.84
CA GLY A 71 -10.79 -2.44 3.67
C GLY A 71 -10.42 -1.82 5.01
N GLY A 72 -11.42 -1.22 5.66
CA GLY A 72 -11.22 -0.33 6.79
C GLY A 72 -10.65 -0.93 8.06
N GLY A 73 -11.23 -2.06 8.51
CA GLY A 73 -10.73 -2.75 9.71
C GLY A 73 -9.26 -3.16 9.56
N THR A 74 -8.88 -3.64 8.38
CA THR A 74 -7.49 -3.98 8.07
C THR A 74 -6.58 -2.75 8.07
N SER A 75 -7.05 -1.61 7.53
CA SER A 75 -6.27 -0.38 7.56
C SER A 75 -6.04 0.14 8.98
N LEU A 76 -7.08 0.19 9.82
CA LEU A 76 -6.99 0.63 11.22
C LEU A 76 -5.99 -0.19 12.03
N GLU A 77 -5.94 -1.51 11.78
CA GLU A 77 -5.01 -2.40 12.45
C GLU A 77 -3.58 -2.26 11.90
N TRP A 78 -3.41 -2.34 10.58
CA TRP A 78 -2.09 -2.56 9.98
C TRP A 78 -1.38 -1.28 9.54
N ALA A 79 -2.09 -0.23 9.10
CA ALA A 79 -1.44 1.00 8.68
C ALA A 79 -0.54 1.63 9.78
N PRO A 80 -0.96 1.67 11.07
CA PRO A 80 -0.08 2.13 12.15
C PRO A 80 1.16 1.26 12.35
N ILE A 81 1.04 -0.07 12.18
CA ILE A 81 2.15 -1.01 12.35
C ILE A 81 3.19 -0.81 11.23
N PHE A 82 2.74 -0.69 9.98
CA PHE A 82 3.61 -0.38 8.84
C PHE A 82 4.31 0.98 9.03
N ALA A 83 3.55 2.00 9.46
CA ALA A 83 4.08 3.33 9.73
C ALA A 83 5.14 3.34 10.84
N ALA A 84 4.89 2.62 11.94
CA ALA A 84 5.86 2.45 13.03
C ALA A 84 7.14 1.73 12.59
N ALA A 85 7.05 0.83 11.61
CA ALA A 85 8.20 0.19 10.98
C ALA A 85 8.94 1.09 9.95
N GLY A 86 8.50 2.34 9.79
CA GLY A 86 9.11 3.34 8.90
C GLY A 86 8.50 3.45 7.51
N THR A 87 7.53 2.60 7.18
CA THR A 87 6.84 2.58 5.88
C THR A 87 5.96 3.82 5.71
N THR A 88 5.91 4.38 4.51
CA THR A 88 4.88 5.38 4.17
C THR A 88 3.66 4.67 3.58
N VAL A 89 2.54 4.72 4.30
CA VAL A 89 1.29 4.09 3.90
C VAL A 89 0.44 5.09 3.13
N ILE A 90 -0.02 4.68 1.95
CA ILE A 90 -1.01 5.41 1.14
C ILE A 90 -2.27 4.55 1.14
N ASP A 91 -3.31 5.00 1.83
CA ASP A 91 -4.45 4.17 2.16
C ASP A 91 -5.74 4.56 1.44
N ASN A 92 -6.29 3.60 0.69
CA ASN A 92 -7.53 3.72 -0.06
C ASN A 92 -8.76 3.20 0.70
N SER A 93 -8.81 3.47 1.99
CA SER A 93 -9.98 3.24 2.82
C SER A 93 -10.52 4.58 3.36
N ALA A 94 -11.69 4.55 4.00
CA ALA A 94 -12.33 5.77 4.49
C ALA A 94 -11.79 6.22 5.86
N GLU A 95 -11.10 5.34 6.55
CA GLU A 95 -10.82 5.37 7.98
C GLU A 95 -9.91 6.54 8.40
N TRP A 96 -9.00 6.97 7.53
CA TRP A 96 -8.11 8.09 7.81
C TRP A 96 -8.53 9.40 7.15
N ARG A 97 -9.60 9.42 6.34
CA ARG A 97 -9.97 10.59 5.53
C ARG A 97 -10.39 11.79 6.39
N MET A 98 -10.94 11.53 7.57
CA MET A 98 -11.44 12.54 8.51
C MET A 98 -10.54 12.71 9.75
N ASP A 99 -9.42 12.00 9.84
CA ASP A 99 -8.46 12.14 10.94
C ASP A 99 -7.66 13.43 10.73
N GLU A 100 -7.78 14.39 11.65
CA GLU A 100 -7.10 15.69 11.59
C GLU A 100 -5.56 15.57 11.56
N ASN A 101 -5.02 14.44 12.02
CA ASN A 101 -3.59 14.16 12.04
C ASN A 101 -3.09 13.44 10.79
N LYS A 102 -3.97 13.18 9.81
CA LYS A 102 -3.64 12.52 8.54
C LYS A 102 -3.99 13.43 7.37
N LYS A 103 -3.18 13.39 6.33
CA LYS A 103 -3.40 14.21 5.14
C LYS A 103 -4.27 13.45 4.14
N LEU A 104 -5.37 14.06 3.73
CA LEU A 104 -6.18 13.62 2.60
C LEU A 104 -5.64 14.29 1.34
N VAL A 105 -5.10 13.52 0.40
CA VAL A 105 -4.28 14.10 -0.69
C VAL A 105 -4.80 13.72 -2.08
N VAL A 106 -5.00 14.74 -2.92
CA VAL A 106 -5.00 14.62 -4.38
C VAL A 106 -3.71 15.26 -4.88
N PRO A 107 -2.79 14.52 -5.53
CA PRO A 107 -1.46 15.02 -5.83
C PRO A 107 -1.42 16.37 -6.56
N GLU A 108 -2.31 16.56 -7.52
CA GLU A 108 -2.41 17.77 -8.35
C GLU A 108 -3.00 18.98 -7.60
N ILE A 109 -3.61 18.77 -6.44
CA ILE A 109 -4.28 19.82 -5.67
C ILE A 109 -3.44 20.23 -4.46
N ASN A 110 -2.98 19.26 -3.65
CA ASN A 110 -2.41 19.54 -2.34
C ASN A 110 -1.21 18.65 -1.94
N ALA A 111 -0.50 18.05 -2.90
CA ALA A 111 0.73 17.29 -2.58
C ALA A 111 1.79 18.11 -1.83
N SER A 112 1.83 19.43 -2.03
CA SER A 112 2.79 20.33 -1.36
C SER A 112 2.62 20.39 0.16
N GLU A 113 1.49 19.92 0.70
CA GLU A 113 1.27 19.84 2.14
C GLU A 113 1.95 18.63 2.79
N LEU A 114 2.38 17.65 2.00
CA LEU A 114 3.05 16.46 2.49
C LEU A 114 4.46 16.78 2.96
N THR A 115 4.83 16.14 4.06
CA THR A 115 6.16 16.17 4.68
C THR A 115 6.71 14.76 4.75
N SER A 116 8.03 14.62 4.95
CA SER A 116 8.67 13.31 5.14
C SER A 116 8.23 12.59 6.43
N THR A 117 7.57 13.30 7.36
CA THR A 117 7.03 12.76 8.60
C THR A 117 5.62 12.20 8.46
N ASP A 118 4.92 12.47 7.35
CA ASP A 118 3.60 11.91 7.09
C ASP A 118 3.72 10.44 6.69
N LYS A 119 3.40 9.54 7.63
CA LYS A 119 3.54 8.09 7.44
C LYS A 119 2.27 7.35 7.08
N ILE A 120 1.10 7.98 7.26
CA ILE A 120 -0.18 7.45 6.78
C ILE A 120 -0.88 8.60 6.07
N ILE A 121 -1.14 8.41 4.77
CA ILE A 121 -1.74 9.39 3.87
C ILE A 121 -3.04 8.79 3.34
N ALA A 122 -4.14 9.51 3.50
CA ALA A 122 -5.45 9.04 3.08
C ALA A 122 -5.68 9.35 1.59
N ASN A 123 -6.16 8.36 0.84
CA ASN A 123 -6.68 8.55 -0.49
C ASN A 123 -8.16 8.99 -0.42
N PRO A 124 -8.57 9.99 -1.21
CA PRO A 124 -9.95 10.45 -1.31
C PRO A 124 -10.95 9.38 -1.75
N ASN A 125 -12.22 9.77 -1.74
CA ASN A 125 -13.31 8.97 -2.29
C ASN A 125 -13.38 9.03 -3.81
#